data_AF-A0A6M0C575-F1
#
_entry.id   AF-A0A6M0C575-F1
#
_cell.length_a   1.000
_cell.length_b   1.000
_cell.length_c   1.000
_cell.angle_alpha   90.00
_cell.angle_beta   90.00
_cell.angle_gamma   90.00
#
_symmetry.space_group_name_H-M   'P 1'
#
loop_
_entity.id
_entity.type
_entity.pdbx_description
1 polymer ?
#
loop_
_entity_poly.entity_id
_entity_poly.type
_entity_poly.pdbx_seq_one_letter_code
_entity_poly.pdbx_strand_id
1 'polypeptide(L)'
;MIDSLNEGEIVKATLGGNTEEKGISKFEQFLKAHQYPNYEQQIKFLRNLQNLRSTSVAHRKSDNYKKIAKTFGLKDSNRSDVLKEILVEVRDFLVSLERHFCE
;
A
#
# COMPACT_ATOMS: atom_id res chain seq x y z
N MET A 1 -3.30 8.50 -3.93
CA MET A 1 -2.03 8.18 -3.25
C MET A 1 -1.26 7.13 -4.02
N ILE A 2 -1.71 5.87 -4.07
CA ILE A 2 -1.03 4.82 -4.87
C ILE A 2 -1.00 5.17 -6.37
N ASP A 3 -2.09 5.73 -6.90
CA ASP A 3 -2.19 6.12 -8.32
C ASP A 3 -1.44 7.42 -8.67
N SER A 4 -0.81 8.07 -7.68
CA SER A 4 -0.07 9.32 -7.85
C SER A 4 1.42 9.17 -7.54
N LEU A 5 1.92 7.93 -7.54
CA LEU A 5 3.35 7.66 -7.41
C LEU A 5 4.10 8.34 -8.56
N ASN A 6 5.16 9.06 -8.23
CA ASN A 6 6.03 9.66 -9.23
C ASN A 6 6.89 8.58 -9.87
N GLU A 7 6.30 7.86 -10.83
CA GLU A 7 6.97 6.75 -11.50
C GLU A 7 8.28 7.17 -12.17
N GLY A 8 8.37 8.42 -12.63
CA GLY A 8 9.58 8.97 -13.23
C GLY A 8 10.75 9.03 -12.24
N GLU A 9 10.50 9.53 -11.03
CA GLU A 9 11.52 9.59 -9.98
C GLU A 9 11.85 8.21 -9.42
N ILE A 10 10.87 7.31 -9.31
CA ILE A 10 11.09 5.92 -8.87
C ILE A 10 12.03 5.19 -9.84
N VAL A 11 11.84 5.33 -11.15
CA VAL A 11 12.72 4.71 -12.15
C VAL A 11 14.14 5.27 -12.05
N LYS A 12 14.31 6.59 -11.90
CA LYS A 12 15.63 7.22 -11.73
C LYS A 12 16.34 6.72 -10.48
N ALA A 13 15.59 6.53 -9.38
CA ALA A 13 16.14 6.09 -8.10
C ALA A 13 16.35 4.56 -8.02
N THR A 14 15.88 3.78 -9.01
CA THR A 14 16.08 2.32 -9.07
C THR A 14 17.27 1.99 -9.97
N LEU A 15 18.38 1.55 -9.38
CA LEU A 15 19.56 1.06 -10.11
C LEU A 15 19.18 -0.17 -10.96
N GLY A 16 19.00 0.03 -12.28
CA GLY A 16 18.61 -1.04 -13.22
C GLY A 16 17.48 -0.67 -14.19
N GLY A 17 16.81 0.47 -13.97
CA GLY A 17 16.30 1.34 -15.03
C GLY A 17 15.50 0.72 -16.20
N ASN A 18 14.66 -0.28 -15.97
CA ASN A 18 13.44 -0.49 -16.76
C ASN A 18 12.61 -1.62 -16.12
N THR A 19 11.54 -1.22 -15.44
CA THR A 19 10.49 -2.16 -15.08
C THR A 19 9.30 -1.80 -15.97
N GLU A 20 8.88 -2.71 -16.86
CA GLU A 20 7.61 -2.58 -17.61
C GLU A 20 6.40 -2.57 -16.65
N GLU A 21 6.64 -2.89 -15.39
CA GLU A 21 5.68 -2.86 -14.30
C GLU A 21 5.21 -1.44 -13.98
N LYS A 22 3.95 -1.29 -13.55
CA LYS A 22 3.31 0.01 -13.25
C LYS A 22 2.82 0.08 -11.80
N GLY A 23 2.65 1.29 -11.27
CA GLY A 23 2.07 1.50 -9.94
C GLY A 23 2.80 0.78 -8.81
N ILE A 24 2.07 -0.04 -8.03
CA ILE A 24 2.61 -0.72 -6.83
C ILE A 24 3.77 -1.66 -7.18
N SER A 25 3.70 -2.38 -8.29
CA SER A 25 4.78 -3.30 -8.69
C SER A 25 6.10 -2.58 -8.96
N LYS A 26 6.05 -1.38 -9.57
CA LYS A 26 7.24 -0.56 -9.79
C LYS A 26 7.86 -0.11 -8.46
N PHE A 27 7.01 0.26 -7.52
CA PHE A 27 7.44 0.64 -6.17
C PHE A 27 7.99 -0.55 -5.37
N GLU A 28 7.47 -1.76 -5.56
CA GLU A 28 8.03 -3.01 -5.02
C GLU A 28 9.47 -3.24 -5.47
N GLN A 29 9.75 -3.05 -6.77
CA GLN A 29 11.11 -3.19 -7.31
C GLN A 29 12.06 -2.15 -6.72
N PHE A 30 11.59 -0.92 -6.53
CA PHE A 30 12.36 0.14 -5.87
C PHE A 30 12.72 -0.24 -4.42
N LEU A 31 11.73 -0.63 -3.62
CA LEU A 31 11.96 -1.05 -2.23
C LEU A 31 12.91 -2.25 -2.15
N LYS A 32 12.77 -3.21 -3.08
CA LYS A 32 13.65 -4.36 -3.19
C LYS A 32 15.09 -3.96 -3.55
N ALA A 33 15.27 -3.06 -4.52
CA ALA A 33 16.59 -2.59 -4.95
C ALA A 33 17.34 -1.85 -3.83
N HIS A 34 16.60 -1.17 -2.95
CA HIS A 34 17.13 -0.48 -1.78
C HIS A 34 17.17 -1.36 -0.51
N GLN A 35 16.90 -2.68 -0.63
CA GLN A 35 16.92 -3.63 0.48
C GLN A 35 16.02 -3.22 1.66
N TYR A 36 14.89 -2.55 1.37
CA TYR A 36 13.95 -2.09 2.38
C TYR A 36 13.40 -3.29 3.19
N PRO A 37 13.45 -3.24 4.53
CA PRO A 37 13.04 -4.35 5.37
C PRO A 37 11.53 -4.60 5.26
N ASN A 38 11.14 -5.87 5.21
CA ASN A 38 9.73 -6.31 5.17
C ASN A 38 8.89 -5.68 4.03
N TYR A 39 9.51 -5.31 2.91
CA TYR A 39 8.81 -4.65 1.80
C TYR A 39 7.61 -5.48 1.29
N GLU A 40 7.68 -6.80 1.30
CA GLU A 40 6.59 -7.69 0.84
C GLU A 40 5.28 -7.48 1.63
N GLN A 41 5.38 -7.27 2.95
CA GLN A 41 4.21 -6.99 3.78
C GLN A 41 3.60 -5.63 3.45
N GLN A 42 4.44 -4.63 3.22
CA GLN A 42 4.01 -3.28 2.84
C GLN A 42 3.35 -3.25 1.45
N ILE A 43 3.92 -3.99 0.50
CA ILE A 43 3.32 -4.14 -0.83
C ILE A 43 1.97 -4.85 -0.75
N LYS A 44 1.86 -5.92 0.05
CA LYS A 44 0.59 -6.60 0.28
C LYS A 44 -0.45 -5.66 0.90
N PHE A 45 -0.05 -4.81 1.85
CA PHE A 45 -0.90 -3.77 2.42
C PHE A 45 -1.41 -2.79 1.35
N LEU A 46 -0.52 -2.24 0.52
CA LEU A 46 -0.89 -1.31 -0.56
C LEU A 46 -1.83 -1.94 -1.58
N ARG A 47 -1.61 -3.21 -1.97
CA ARG A 47 -2.51 -3.96 -2.86
C ARG A 47 -3.89 -4.17 -2.23
N ASN A 48 -3.94 -4.50 -0.94
CA ASN A 48 -5.20 -4.62 -0.20
C ASN A 48 -5.94 -3.28 -0.11
N LEU A 49 -5.23 -2.17 0.09
CA LEU A 49 -5.80 -0.83 0.11
C LEU A 49 -6.35 -0.41 -1.27
N GLN A 50 -5.63 -0.72 -2.36
CA GLN A 50 -6.11 -0.48 -3.72
C GLN A 50 -7.37 -1.30 -4.01
N ASN A 51 -7.39 -2.57 -3.63
CA ASN A 51 -8.58 -3.43 -3.75
C ASN A 51 -9.76 -2.92 -2.92
N LEU A 52 -9.50 -2.39 -1.72
CA LEU A 52 -10.53 -1.78 -0.88
C LEU A 52 -11.13 -0.55 -1.56
N ARG A 53 -10.31 0.30 -2.17
CA ARG A 53 -10.79 1.45 -2.96
C ARG A 53 -11.71 0.98 -4.09
N SER A 54 -11.26 0.03 -4.92
CA SER A 54 -12.04 -0.48 -6.05
C SER A 54 -13.36 -1.14 -5.63
N THR A 55 -13.39 -1.80 -4.47
CA THR A 55 -14.59 -2.45 -3.93
C THR A 55 -15.54 -1.50 -3.19
N SER A 56 -15.00 -0.45 -2.55
CA SER A 56 -15.78 0.55 -1.82
C SER A 56 -16.67 1.42 -2.71
N VAL A 57 -16.26 1.65 -3.96
CA VAL A 57 -17.01 2.45 -4.95
C VAL A 57 -18.14 1.65 -5.60
N ALA A 58 -17.95 0.33 -5.79
CA ALA A 58 -18.91 -0.51 -6.52
C ALA A 58 -20.00 -1.13 -5.62
N HIS A 59 -19.70 -1.57 -4.40
CA HIS A 59 -20.68 -2.26 -3.55
C HIS A 59 -20.37 -2.06 -2.06
N ARG A 60 -20.93 -1.00 -1.47
CA ARG A 60 -20.83 -0.61 -0.04
C ARG A 60 -21.31 -1.69 0.97
N LYS A 61 -21.70 -2.88 0.50
CA LYS A 61 -22.27 -4.01 1.25
C LYS A 61 -21.83 -5.40 0.71
N SER A 62 -20.77 -5.47 -0.09
CA SER A 62 -20.27 -6.74 -0.66
C SER A 62 -19.44 -7.53 0.35
N ASP A 63 -19.50 -8.86 0.25
CA ASP A 63 -18.68 -9.83 1.00
C ASP A 63 -17.17 -9.52 0.91
N ASN A 64 -16.72 -8.90 -0.18
CA ASN A 64 -15.33 -8.56 -0.39
C ASN A 64 -14.82 -7.49 0.59
N TYR A 65 -15.67 -6.52 0.98
CA TYR A 65 -15.33 -5.56 2.03
C TYR A 65 -15.12 -6.26 3.38
N LYS A 66 -16.00 -7.21 3.72
CA LYS A 66 -15.87 -8.01 4.96
C LYS A 66 -14.59 -8.85 4.96
N LYS A 67 -14.21 -9.44 3.82
CA LYS A 67 -12.96 -10.19 3.68
C LYS A 67 -11.74 -9.30 3.89
N ILE A 68 -11.73 -8.11 3.28
CA ILE A 68 -10.61 -7.17 3.45
C ILE A 68 -10.55 -6.66 4.89
N ALA A 69 -11.68 -6.27 5.49
CA ALA A 69 -11.74 -5.89 6.91
C ALA A 69 -11.24 -7.02 7.83
N LYS A 70 -11.58 -8.28 7.52
CA LYS A 70 -11.06 -9.45 8.24
C LYS A 70 -9.55 -9.64 8.05
N THR A 71 -9.01 -9.37 6.86
CA THR A 71 -7.55 -9.37 6.59
C THR A 71 -6.83 -8.31 7.43
N PHE A 72 -7.50 -7.20 7.75
CA PHE A 72 -7.02 -6.17 8.68
C PHE A 72 -7.26 -6.52 10.16
N GLY A 73 -7.73 -7.74 10.48
CA GLY A 73 -7.92 -8.19 11.87
C GLY A 73 -9.19 -7.66 12.55
N LEU A 74 -10.12 -7.07 11.79
CA LEU A 74 -11.23 -6.30 12.33
C LEU A 74 -12.44 -7.22 12.60
N LYS A 75 -12.56 -7.70 13.84
CA LYS A 75 -13.79 -8.32 14.36
C LYS A 75 -14.81 -7.20 14.62
N ASP A 76 -15.96 -7.26 13.94
CA ASP A 76 -17.18 -6.49 14.24
C ASP A 76 -17.03 -4.95 14.37
N SER A 77 -15.98 -4.37 13.78
CA SER A 77 -15.67 -2.95 13.95
C SER A 77 -16.54 -2.08 13.05
N ASN A 78 -17.04 -0.97 13.58
CA ASN A 78 -17.77 0.03 12.81
C ASN A 78 -16.90 0.54 11.66
N ARG A 79 -17.49 0.97 10.54
CA ARG A 79 -16.74 1.41 9.34
C ARG A 79 -15.72 2.51 9.64
N SER A 80 -16.00 3.35 10.63
CA SER A 80 -15.10 4.41 11.09
C SER A 80 -13.83 3.85 11.74
N ASP A 81 -13.92 2.76 12.49
CA ASP A 81 -12.75 2.10 13.09
C ASP A 81 -11.88 1.48 12.01
N VAL A 82 -12.50 0.82 11.01
CA VAL A 82 -11.79 0.28 9.84
C VAL A 82 -11.00 1.37 9.13
N LEU A 83 -11.62 2.54 8.90
CA LEU A 83 -10.95 3.66 8.26
C LEU A 83 -9.80 4.21 9.13
N LYS A 84 -10.01 4.31 10.43
CA LYS A 84 -9.00 4.80 11.38
C LYS A 84 -7.77 3.91 11.37
N GLU A 85 -7.93 2.60 11.43
CA GLU A 85 -6.82 1.64 11.39
C GLU A 85 -6.05 1.73 10.07
N ILE A 86 -6.75 1.84 8.94
CA ILE A 86 -6.10 2.05 7.64
C ILE A 86 -5.25 3.33 7.65
N LEU A 87 -5.77 4.42 8.21
CA LEU A 87 -5.03 5.69 8.29
C LEU A 87 -3.81 5.58 9.22
N VAL A 88 -3.90 4.82 10.30
CA VAL A 88 -2.77 4.52 11.19
C VAL A 88 -1.69 3.76 10.42
N GLU A 89 -2.05 2.66 9.76
CA GLU A 89 -1.11 1.84 8.98
C GLU A 89 -0.46 2.65 7.84
N VAL A 90 -1.22 3.48 7.10
CA VAL A 90 -0.65 4.35 6.06
C VAL A 90 0.37 5.32 6.64
N ARG A 91 0.06 5.94 7.79
CA ARG A 91 0.95 6.88 8.45
C ARG A 91 2.21 6.19 8.96
N ASP A 92 2.08 5.04 9.60
CA ASP A 92 3.23 4.27 10.11
C ASP A 92 4.12 3.80 8.96
N PHE A 93 3.52 3.42 7.83
CA PHE A 93 4.26 3.12 6.61
C PHE A 93 5.04 4.33 6.08
N LEU A 94 4.42 5.50 5.99
CA LEU A 94 5.10 6.73 5.54
C LEU A 94 6.25 7.13 6.46
N VAL A 95 6.06 7.05 7.78
CA VAL A 95 7.12 7.29 8.76
C VAL A 95 8.26 6.29 8.56
N SER A 96 7.95 5.01 8.36
CA SER A 96 8.97 3.99 8.13
C SER A 96 9.77 4.22 6.84
N LEU A 97 9.15 4.76 5.78
CA LEU A 97 9.86 5.16 4.57
C LEU A 97 10.78 6.36 4.83
N GLU A 98 10.28 7.39 5.51
CA GLU A 98 11.07 8.57 5.87
C GLU A 98 12.33 8.17 6.66
N ARG A 99 12.17 7.34 7.70
CA ARG A 99 13.30 6.86 8.52
C ARG A 99 14.34 6.05 7.75
N HIS A 100 13.94 5.40 6.65
CA HIS A 100 14.85 4.53 5.90
C HIS A 100 15.55 5.27 4.76
N PHE A 101 14.91 6.28 4.18
CA PHE A 101 15.40 6.97 2.98
C PHE A 101 15.84 8.41 3.22
N CYS A 102 15.44 9.04 4.32
CA CYS A 102 15.71 10.45 4.59
C CYS A 102 16.51 10.71 5.88
N GLU A 103 16.61 9.72 6.78
CA GLU A 103 17.47 9.74 7.97
C GLU A 103 18.70 8.84 7.74
#